data_AF-M5FYB3-F1
#
_entry.id   AF-M5FYB3-F1
#
_cell.length_a   1.000
_cell.length_b   1.000
_cell.length_c   1.000
_cell.angle_alpha   90.00
_cell.angle_beta   90.00
_cell.angle_gamma   90.00
#
_symmetry.space_group_name_H-M   'P 1'
#
loop_
_entity.id
_entity.type
_entity.pdbx_description
1 polymer ?
#
loop_
_entity_poly.entity_id
_entity_poly.type
_entity_poly.pdbx_seq_one_letter_code
_entity_poly.pdbx_strand_id
1 'polypeptide(L)'
;RAATIDNSIPLSKPIDAEDGQHVHWIPVHAGQRVILNFDGFNRSEIVWGTDANVFRPERWLENVMSKVAPEDQCGGPYVNLANFGGGPKACIAWRFA
;
A
#
# COMPACT_ATOMS: atom_id res chain seq x y z
N ARG A 1 -11.86 -5.27 -5.95
CA ARG A 1 -12.82 -6.27 -5.42
C ARG A 1 -14.03 -5.57 -4.83
N ALA A 2 -15.14 -6.25 -4.56
CA ALA A 2 -16.27 -5.68 -3.82
C ALA A 2 -16.28 -6.18 -2.37
N ALA A 3 -16.65 -5.34 -1.41
CA ALA A 3 -16.88 -5.77 -0.03
C ALA A 3 -18.12 -6.67 0.05
N THR A 4 -18.08 -7.72 0.85
CA THR A 4 -19.20 -8.67 1.01
C THR A 4 -20.15 -8.28 2.14
N ILE A 5 -19.67 -7.44 3.07
CA ILE A 5 -20.39 -6.92 4.22
C ILE A 5 -19.99 -5.46 4.42
N ASP A 6 -20.81 -4.72 5.15
CA ASP A 6 -20.43 -3.41 5.65
C ASP A 6 -19.23 -3.55 6.60
N ASN A 7 -18.23 -2.70 6.41
CA ASN A 7 -17.00 -2.71 7.20
C ASN A 7 -16.32 -1.33 7.17
N SER A 8 -15.24 -1.18 7.92
CA SER A 8 -14.37 -0.01 7.88
C SER A 8 -12.92 -0.40 7.58
N ILE A 9 -12.24 0.40 6.76
CA ILE A 9 -10.81 0.26 6.49
C ILE A 9 -10.08 1.25 7.40
N PRO A 10 -9.26 0.79 8.37
CA PRO A 10 -8.45 1.68 9.18
C PRO A 10 -7.35 2.32 8.35
N LEU A 11 -7.06 3.58 8.62
CA LEU A 11 -5.95 4.32 8.00
C LEU A 11 -4.71 4.21 8.88
N SER A 12 -3.54 3.97 8.27
CA SER A 12 -2.26 3.97 8.99
C SER A 12 -1.91 5.38 9.50
N LYS A 13 -2.29 6.41 8.75
CA LYS A 13 -2.12 7.83 9.08
C LYS A 13 -3.49 8.51 8.96
N PRO A 14 -3.96 9.22 9.99
CA PRO A 14 -5.22 9.96 9.92
C PRO A 14 -5.18 11.02 8.80
N ILE A 15 -6.34 11.32 8.23
CA ILE A 15 -6.48 12.38 7.22
C ILE A 15 -7.42 13.47 7.74
N ASP A 16 -7.16 14.71 7.36
CA ASP A 16 -8.02 15.84 7.68
C ASP A 16 -9.12 15.96 6.64
N ALA A 17 -10.37 15.87 7.08
CA ALA A 17 -11.53 16.15 6.25
C ALA A 17 -11.75 17.66 6.07
N GLU A 18 -12.53 18.05 5.06
CA GLU A 18 -12.82 19.46 4.76
C GLU A 18 -13.54 20.19 5.92
N ASP A 19 -14.24 19.44 6.76
CA ASP A 19 -14.92 19.94 7.96
C ASP A 19 -14.00 19.99 9.20
N GLY A 20 -12.71 19.70 9.03
CA GLY A 20 -11.70 19.70 10.08
C GLY A 20 -11.70 18.45 10.96
N GLN A 21 -12.50 17.43 10.64
CA GLN A 21 -12.48 16.16 11.39
C GLN A 21 -11.25 15.32 11.01
N HIS A 22 -10.59 14.75 12.02
CA HIS A 22 -9.56 13.74 11.82
C HIS A 22 -10.19 12.38 11.56
N VAL A 23 -10.06 11.89 10.33
CA VAL A 23 -10.62 10.61 9.89
C VAL A 23 -9.58 9.51 10.08
N HIS A 24 -9.91 8.51 10.88
CA HIS A 24 -9.05 7.35 11.17
C HIS A 24 -9.46 6.08 10.41
N TRP A 25 -10.65 6.07 9.79
CA TRP A 25 -11.16 4.94 9.04
C TRP A 25 -12.06 5.38 7.89
N ILE A 26 -12.10 4.58 6.83
CA ILE A 26 -13.00 4.78 5.70
C ILE A 26 -14.10 3.73 5.74
N PRO A 27 -15.39 4.11 5.82
CA PRO A 27 -16.49 3.16 5.74
C PRO A 27 -16.58 2.56 4.32
N VAL A 28 -16.91 1.27 4.25
CA VAL A 28 -17.10 0.53 3.00
C VAL A 28 -18.37 -0.29 3.12
N HIS A 29 -19.29 -0.09 2.19
CA HIS A 29 -20.57 -0.82 2.18
C HIS A 29 -20.47 -2.16 1.44
N ALA A 30 -21.34 -3.10 1.80
CA ALA A 30 -21.52 -4.33 1.03
C ALA A 30 -21.79 -3.99 -0.45
N GLY A 31 -21.09 -4.67 -1.36
CA GLY A 31 -21.11 -4.41 -2.80
C GLY A 31 -20.18 -3.30 -3.28
N GLN A 32 -19.64 -2.46 -2.40
CA GLN A 32 -18.76 -1.36 -2.79
C GLN A 32 -17.42 -1.88 -3.33
N ARG A 33 -17.02 -1.39 -4.50
CA ARG A 33 -15.74 -1.75 -5.11
C ARG A 33 -14.59 -0.97 -4.48
N VAL A 34 -13.57 -1.69 -4.03
CA VAL A 34 -12.27 -1.17 -3.59
C VAL A 34 -11.23 -1.48 -4.67
N ILE A 35 -10.55 -0.43 -5.12
CA ILE A 35 -9.48 -0.46 -6.11
C ILE A 35 -8.21 0.03 -5.44
N LEU A 36 -7.13 -0.74 -5.53
CA LEU A 36 -5.83 -0.39 -4.96
C LEU A 36 -4.99 0.33 -6.01
N ASN A 37 -4.33 1.40 -5.62
CA ASN A 37 -3.41 2.14 -6.48
C ASN A 37 -1.98 1.64 -6.27
N PHE A 38 -1.58 0.61 -7.03
CA PHE A 38 -0.22 0.05 -6.95
C PHE A 38 0.85 1.02 -7.44
N ASP A 39 0.55 1.81 -8.48
CA ASP A 39 1.47 2.81 -9.01
C ASP A 39 1.76 3.92 -7.98
N GLY A 40 0.73 4.38 -7.27
CA GLY A 40 0.86 5.35 -6.20
C GLY A 40 1.74 4.82 -5.06
N PHE A 41 1.53 3.56 -4.64
CA PHE A 41 2.38 2.96 -3.62
C PHE A 41 3.84 2.84 -4.08
N ASN A 42 4.07 2.32 -5.29
CA ASN A 42 5.41 2.09 -5.83
C ASN A 42 6.20 3.38 -6.14
N ARG A 43 5.54 4.55 -6.09
CA ARG A 43 6.15 5.88 -6.22
C ARG A 43 6.02 6.74 -4.96
N SER A 44 5.54 6.17 -3.86
CA SER A 44 5.36 6.89 -2.60
C SER A 44 6.72 7.28 -2.01
N GLU A 45 6.98 8.58 -1.86
CA GLU A 45 8.22 9.07 -1.25
C GLU A 45 8.36 8.68 0.23
N ILE A 46 7.25 8.39 0.91
CA ILE A 46 7.26 7.88 2.28
C ILE A 46 7.95 6.52 2.35
N VAL A 47 7.69 5.66 1.36
CA VAL A 47 8.19 4.28 1.31
C VAL A 47 9.55 4.22 0.59
N TRP A 48 9.66 5.00 -0.47
CA TRP A 48 10.72 4.89 -1.46
C TRP A 48 11.69 6.09 -1.41
N GLY A 49 11.53 7.02 -0.48
CA GLY A 49 12.37 8.22 -0.39
C GLY A 49 12.09 9.23 -1.50
N THR A 50 12.78 10.36 -1.45
CA THR A 50 12.58 11.51 -2.35
C THR A 50 12.84 11.21 -3.82
N ASP A 51 13.54 10.12 -4.12
CA ASP A 51 13.85 9.67 -5.46
C ASP A 51 12.93 8.53 -5.95
N ALA A 52 11.75 8.37 -5.35
CA ALA A 52 10.77 7.33 -5.70
C ALA A 52 10.35 7.32 -7.19
N ASN A 53 10.48 8.46 -7.87
CA ASN A 53 10.17 8.61 -9.29
C ASN A 53 11.38 8.37 -10.22
N VAL A 54 12.55 8.05 -9.66
CA VAL A 54 13.78 7.82 -10.40
C VAL A 54 14.03 6.31 -10.55
N PHE A 55 14.43 5.89 -11.75
CA PHE A 55 14.90 4.53 -11.97
C PHE A 55 16.28 4.33 -11.29
N ARG A 56 16.28 3.66 -10.13
CA ARG A 56 17.49 3.41 -9.31
C ARG A 56 17.63 1.92 -8.91
N PRO A 57 18.20 1.05 -9.75
CA PRO A 57 18.45 -0.38 -9.48
C PRO A 57 19.22 -0.68 -8.19
N GLU A 58 20.03 0.26 -7.72
CA GLU A 58 20.87 0.10 -6.53
C GLU A 58 20.03 -0.03 -5.25
N ARG A 59 18.79 0.49 -5.27
CA ARG A 59 17.82 0.43 -4.18
C ARG A 59 17.54 -1.00 -3.67
N TRP A 60 17.59 -1.99 -4.57
CA TRP A 60 17.36 -3.38 -4.20
C TRP A 60 18.62 -4.08 -3.68
N LEU A 61 19.78 -3.44 -3.82
CA LEU A 61 21.07 -3.92 -3.30
C LEU A 61 21.39 -3.32 -1.92
N GLU A 62 20.90 -2.11 -1.63
CA GLU A 62 21.27 -1.30 -0.45
C GLU A 62 20.48 -1.59 0.84
N ASN A 63 19.73 -2.69 0.92
CA ASN A 63 18.83 -3.01 2.06
C ASN A 63 17.97 -1.82 2.53
N VAL A 64 17.48 -1.01 1.58
CA VAL A 64 16.73 0.23 1.85
C VAL A 64 15.46 -0.04 2.67
N MET A 65 14.94 -1.27 2.57
CA MET A 65 13.76 -1.73 3.31
C MET A 65 13.93 -1.73 4.83
N SER A 66 15.15 -1.83 5.34
CA SER A 66 15.43 -1.71 6.78
C SER A 66 15.06 -0.35 7.37
N LYS A 67 14.87 0.66 6.51
CA LYS A 67 14.54 2.03 6.90
C LYS A 67 13.04 2.34 6.80
N VAL A 68 12.23 1.43 6.26
CA VAL A 68 10.78 1.64 6.07
C VAL A 68 10.04 1.13 7.31
N ALA A 69 9.30 2.03 7.98
CA ALA A 69 8.51 1.67 9.15
C ALA A 69 7.50 0.56 8.82
N PRO A 70 7.26 -0.41 9.71
CA PRO A 70 6.35 -1.53 9.45
C PRO A 70 4.96 -1.12 8.95
N GLU A 71 4.41 -0.01 9.47
CA GLU A 71 3.12 0.57 9.11
C GLU A 71 3.06 1.17 7.69
N ASP A 72 4.22 1.47 7.09
CA ASP A 72 4.35 2.02 5.74
C ASP A 72 4.67 0.92 4.70
N GLN A 73 4.82 -0.34 5.12
CA GLN A 73 5.08 -1.46 4.22
C GLN A 73 3.78 -1.98 3.56
N CYS A 74 3.87 -2.38 2.29
CA CYS A 74 2.75 -2.96 1.53
C CYS A 74 2.36 -4.36 2.04
N GLY A 75 3.27 -5.08 2.69
CA GLY A 75 3.08 -6.50 3.02
C GLY A 75 3.00 -7.40 1.78
N GLY A 76 3.59 -6.95 0.66
CA GLY A 76 3.71 -7.72 -0.57
C GLY A 76 4.78 -8.80 -0.50
N PRO A 77 4.71 -9.84 -1.35
CA PRO A 77 5.57 -11.01 -1.23
C PRO A 77 7.02 -10.78 -1.70
N TYR A 78 7.30 -9.66 -2.37
CA TYR A 78 8.59 -9.40 -2.98
C TYR A 78 9.04 -7.96 -2.73
N VAL A 79 10.08 -7.80 -1.91
CA VAL A 79 10.82 -6.54 -1.64
C VAL A 79 9.91 -5.31 -1.53
N ASN A 80 8.79 -5.45 -0.81
CA ASN A 80 7.80 -4.40 -0.59
C ASN A 80 7.12 -3.81 -1.84
N LEU A 81 7.25 -4.45 -3.02
CA LEU A 81 6.54 -4.03 -4.22
C LEU A 81 5.05 -4.40 -4.14
N ALA A 82 4.20 -3.48 -4.58
CA ALA A 82 2.75 -3.68 -4.58
C ALA A 82 2.23 -4.49 -5.79
N ASN A 83 3.09 -4.78 -6.78
CA ASN A 83 2.72 -5.37 -8.07
C ASN A 83 2.01 -6.72 -7.93
N PHE A 84 2.35 -7.48 -6.88
CA PHE A 84 1.76 -8.79 -6.61
C PHE A 84 0.69 -8.72 -5.51
N GLY A 85 0.27 -7.54 -5.10
CA GLY A 85 -0.60 -7.34 -3.94
C GLY A 85 0.03 -7.83 -2.64
N GLY A 86 -0.80 -8.12 -1.64
CA GLY A 86 -0.37 -8.59 -0.32
C GLY A 86 -1.45 -9.39 0.40
N GLY A 87 -1.07 -9.96 1.54
CA GLY A 87 -1.98 -10.71 2.41
C GLY A 87 -2.56 -12.00 1.77
N PRO A 88 -3.73 -12.49 2.25
CA PRO A 88 -4.32 -13.75 1.82
C PRO A 88 -4.72 -13.83 0.33
N LYS A 89 -4.63 -12.71 -0.40
CA LYS A 89 -5.00 -12.59 -1.82
C LYS A 89 -3.85 -12.05 -2.67
N ALA A 90 -2.61 -12.14 -2.19
CA ALA A 90 -1.43 -11.89 -3.03
C ALA A 90 -1.45 -12.78 -4.28
N CYS A 91 -0.86 -12.30 -5.37
CA CYS A 91 -0.79 -13.02 -6.64
C CYS A 91 -0.11 -14.37 -6.44
N ILE A 92 -0.82 -15.46 -6.72
CA ILE A 92 -0.31 -16.82 -6.49
C ILE A 92 0.92 -17.15 -7.36
N ALA A 93 1.05 -16.51 -8.52
CA ALA A 93 2.10 -16.77 -9.49
C ALA A 93 3.36 -15.90 -9.28
N TRP A 94 3.46 -15.12 -8.20
CA TRP A 94 4.55 -14.13 -8.02
C TRP A 94 5.96 -14.73 -8.10
N ARG A 95 6.14 -16.01 -7.76
CA ARG A 95 7.45 -16.70 -7.82
C ARG A 95 7.85 -17.16 -9.23
N PHE A 96 6.89 -17.24 -10.15
CA PHE A 96 7.15 -17.63 -11.53
C PHE A 96 7.46 -16.41 -12.43
N ALA A 97 7.04 -15.22 -11.99
CA ALA A 97 7.23 -13.97 -12.68
C ALA A 97 8.65 -13.41 -12.52
#